data_AF-A0A859DNC8-F1
#
_entry.id   AF-A0A859DNC8-F1
#
_cell.length_a   1.000
_cell.length_b   1.000
_cell.length_c   1.000
_cell.angle_alpha   90.00
_cell.angle_beta   90.00
_cell.angle_gamma   90.00
#
_symmetry.space_group_name_H-M   'P 1'
#
loop_
_entity.id
_entity.type
_entity.pdbx_description
1 polymer ?
#
loop_
_entity_poly.entity_id
_entity_poly.type
_entity_poly.pdbx_seq_one_letter_code
_entity_poly.pdbx_strand_id
1 'polypeptide(L)'
;MSGSLLELHDVDVPNFLSLLEKCKGNVYLVSDEGDKLNLKSKLCQLVGLTRLIEGGKIASCYISCDNPDDESMLFRFNLYGSAAVKTEK
;
A
#
# COMPACT_ATOMS: atom_id res chain seq x y z
N MET A 1 17.46 -2.90 -11.78
CA MET A 1 16.00 -3.10 -11.70
C MET A 1 15.43 -1.88 -11.00
N SER A 2 14.90 -0.93 -11.78
CA SER A 2 14.20 0.23 -11.24
C SER A 2 12.79 -0.23 -10.89
N GLY A 3 12.56 -0.55 -9.63
CA GLY A 3 11.19 -0.71 -9.12
C GLY A 3 10.67 0.68 -8.80
N SER A 4 9.50 1.03 -9.32
CA SER A 4 8.82 2.27 -8.93
C SER A 4 8.51 2.23 -7.44
N LEU A 5 8.76 3.35 -6.75
CA LEU A 5 8.37 3.55 -5.36
C LEU A 5 7.19 4.52 -5.34
N LEU A 6 6.07 4.08 -4.77
CA LEU A 6 4.89 4.90 -4.58
C LEU A 6 4.87 5.44 -3.15
N GLU A 7 4.93 6.75 -2.98
CA GLU A 7 4.72 7.38 -1.67
C GLU A 7 3.22 7.45 -1.34
N LEU A 8 2.84 7.00 -0.15
CA LEU A 8 1.45 6.99 0.32
C LEU A 8 1.16 8.19 1.24
N HIS A 9 0.01 8.84 1.01
CA HIS A 9 -0.51 9.91 1.87
C HIS A 9 -1.99 9.69 2.19
N ASP A 10 -2.41 10.00 3.42
CA ASP A 10 -3.83 9.98 3.87
C ASP A 10 -4.60 8.69 3.50
N VAL A 11 -3.97 7.54 3.73
CA VAL A 11 -4.47 6.19 3.44
C VAL A 11 -5.66 5.81 4.33
N ASP A 12 -6.78 5.55 3.68
CA ASP A 12 -7.90 4.81 4.25
C ASP A 12 -7.50 3.32 4.45
N VAL A 13 -7.11 3.00 5.69
CA VAL A 13 -6.55 1.69 6.07
C VAL A 13 -7.46 0.51 5.69
N PRO A 14 -8.77 0.49 6.04
CA PRO A 14 -9.68 -0.59 5.64
C PRO A 14 -9.74 -0.83 4.12
N ASN A 15 -9.84 0.25 3.34
CA ASN A 15 -9.89 0.15 1.88
C ASN A 15 -8.55 -0.33 1.30
N PHE A 16 -7.44 0.15 1.84
CA PHE A 16 -6.10 -0.28 1.45
C PHE A 16 -5.89 -1.78 1.69
N LEU A 17 -6.29 -2.30 2.86
CA LEU A 17 -6.22 -3.74 3.15
C LEU A 17 -7.04 -4.56 2.15
N SER A 18 -8.24 -4.09 1.82
CA SER A 18 -9.11 -4.75 0.83
C SER A 18 -8.49 -4.77 -0.57
N LEU A 19 -7.72 -3.74 -0.94
CA LEU A 19 -6.97 -3.71 -2.20
C LEU A 19 -5.77 -4.65 -2.19
N LEU A 20 -5.05 -4.76 -1.06
CA LEU A 20 -3.94 -5.71 -0.92
C LEU A 20 -4.40 -7.16 -1.12
N GLU A 21 -5.61 -7.52 -0.70
CA GLU A 21 -6.19 -8.84 -0.95
C GLU A 21 -6.46 -9.12 -2.44
N LYS A 22 -6.77 -8.07 -3.22
CA LYS A 22 -7.01 -8.17 -4.67
C LYS A 22 -5.71 -8.22 -5.50
N CYS A 23 -4.58 -7.81 -4.92
CA CYS A 23 -3.29 -7.82 -5.60
C CYS A 23 -2.85 -9.26 -5.93
N LYS A 24 -2.38 -9.48 -7.15
CA LYS A 24 -1.96 -10.81 -7.63
C LYS A 24 -0.52 -11.13 -7.23
N GLY A 25 0.38 -10.15 -7.34
CA GLY A 25 1.80 -10.23 -6.99
C GLY A 25 2.07 -9.85 -5.54
N ASN A 26 3.34 -9.86 -5.13
CA ASN A 26 3.70 -9.35 -3.81
C ASN A 26 3.66 -7.83 -3.78
N VAL A 27 3.29 -7.29 -2.62
CA VAL A 27 3.28 -5.87 -2.33
C VAL A 27 4.14 -5.65 -1.10
N TYR A 28 5.10 -4.73 -1.19
CA TYR A 28 6.06 -4.46 -0.14
C TYR A 28 5.91 -3.03 0.37
N LEU A 29 5.87 -2.89 1.69
CA LEU A 29 6.16 -1.64 2.36
C LEU A 29 7.68 -1.50 2.44
N VAL A 30 8.21 -0.38 1.96
CA VAL A 30 9.64 -0.09 1.93
C VAL A 30 9.90 1.13 2.82
N SER A 31 10.79 0.96 3.80
CA SER A 31 11.27 2.08 4.62
C SER A 31 12.27 2.95 3.85
N ASP A 32 12.56 4.13 4.39
CA ASP A 32 13.67 4.98 3.95
C ASP A 32 15.04 4.29 4.03
N GLU A 33 15.22 3.39 5.01
CA GLU A 33 16.43 2.57 5.14
C GLU A 33 16.49 1.39 4.13
N GLY A 34 15.41 1.15 3.38
CA GLY A 34 15.35 0.12 2.33
C GLY A 34 14.87 -1.26 2.79
N ASP A 35 14.42 -1.40 4.04
CA ASP A 35 13.81 -2.63 4.54
C ASP A 35 12.49 -2.91 3.81
N LYS A 36 12.26 -4.17 3.43
CA LYS A 36 11.05 -4.59 2.74
C LYS A 36 10.18 -5.48 3.62
N LEU A 37 8.95 -5.04 3.86
CA LEU A 37 7.93 -5.80 4.57
C LEU A 37 6.81 -6.22 3.60
N ASN A 38 6.61 -7.52 3.40
CA ASN A 38 5.58 -8.01 2.46
C ASN A 38 4.17 -7.92 3.07
N LEU A 39 3.35 -7.01 2.54
CA LEU A 39 2.00 -6.72 3.00
C LEU A 39 0.95 -7.77 2.59
N LYS A 40 1.32 -8.85 1.90
CA LYS A 40 0.42 -10.01 1.71
C LYS A 40 0.40 -10.97 2.89
N SER A 41 1.38 -10.90 3.79
CA SER A 41 1.37 -11.67 5.04
C SER A 41 0.50 -10.96 6.08
N LYS A 42 -0.45 -11.67 6.71
CA LYS A 42 -1.33 -11.10 7.74
C LYS A 42 -0.57 -10.55 8.96
N LEU A 43 0.53 -11.21 9.33
CA LEU A 43 1.41 -10.71 10.40
C LEU A 43 2.10 -9.41 9.98
N CYS A 44 2.59 -9.36 8.74
CA CYS A 44 3.21 -8.18 8.18
C CYS A 44 2.20 -7.05 7.95
N GLN A 45 0.94 -7.35 7.65
CA GLN A 45 -0.15 -6.37 7.64
C GLN A 45 -0.32 -5.78 9.03
N LEU A 46 -0.43 -6.60 10.08
CA LEU A 46 -0.57 -6.10 11.45
C LEU A 46 0.62 -5.22 11.86
N VAL A 47 1.85 -5.66 11.60
CA VAL A 47 3.07 -4.90 11.90
C VAL A 47 3.16 -3.62 11.05
N GLY A 48 2.84 -3.71 9.76
CA GLY A 48 2.82 -2.57 8.84
C GLY A 48 1.78 -1.52 9.25
N LEU A 49 0.58 -1.95 9.63
CA LEU A 49 -0.47 -1.08 10.15
C LEU A 49 -0.06 -0.38 11.44
N THR A 50 0.59 -1.08 12.38
CA THR A 50 1.10 -0.42 13.59
C THR A 50 2.10 0.68 13.26
N ARG A 51 3.00 0.44 12.28
CA ARG A 51 3.94 1.45 11.79
C ARG A 51 3.27 2.61 11.04
N LEU A 52 2.18 2.33 10.33
CA LEU A 52 1.38 3.35 9.65
C LEU A 52 0.54 4.21 10.61
N ILE A 53 0.27 3.72 11.83
CA ILE A 53 -0.62 4.36 12.81
C ILE A 53 0.17 5.06 13.95
N GLU A 54 1.47 4.79 14.11
CA GLU A 54 2.31 5.46 15.11
C GLU A 54 2.24 7.00 14.98
N GLY A 55 1.67 7.65 15.99
CA GLY A 55 1.54 9.11 16.08
C GLY A 55 0.24 9.71 15.53
N GLY A 56 -0.73 8.90 15.08
CA GLY A 56 -2.01 9.39 14.57
C GLY A 56 -1.91 10.12 13.22
N LYS A 57 -0.78 9.97 12.53
CA LYS A 57 -0.50 10.44 11.18
C LYS A 57 0.20 9.32 10.42
N ILE A 58 -0.14 9.15 9.15
CA ILE A 58 0.48 8.15 8.30
C ILE A 58 1.95 8.49 8.10
N ALA A 59 2.84 7.59 8.53
CA ALA A 59 4.27 7.69 8.27
C ALA A 59 4.51 7.70 6.76
N SER A 60 5.41 8.56 6.28
CA SER A 60 5.87 8.59 4.89
C SER A 60 6.51 7.24 4.55
N CYS A 61 5.77 6.38 3.84
CA CYS A 61 6.21 5.04 3.49
C CYS A 61 6.09 4.84 1.99
N TYR A 62 7.00 4.02 1.44
CA TYR A 62 6.98 3.68 0.03
C TYR A 62 6.33 2.30 -0.17
N ILE A 63 5.60 2.15 -1.26
CA ILE A 63 5.11 0.86 -1.74
C ILE A 63 5.88 0.44 -2.99
N SER A 64 6.23 -0.83 -3.05
CA SER A 64 6.78 -1.49 -4.23
C SER A 64 5.98 -2.75 -4.55
N CYS A 65 5.72 -3.00 -5.83
CA CYS A 65 4.94 -4.12 -6.31
C CYS A 65 5.74 -4.96 -7.31
N ASP A 66 5.60 -6.28 -7.25
CA ASP A 66 6.18 -7.18 -8.26
C ASP A 66 5.37 -7.16 -9.57
N ASN A 67 4.09 -6.83 -9.49
CA ASN A 67 3.15 -6.83 -10.61
C ASN A 67 2.74 -5.40 -11.00
N PRO A 68 2.96 -4.98 -12.25
CA PRO A 68 2.57 -3.65 -12.75
C PRO A 68 1.07 -3.34 -12.65
N ASP A 69 0.21 -4.35 -12.73
CA ASP A 69 -1.25 -4.15 -12.60
C ASP A 69 -1.62 -3.74 -11.16
N ASP A 70 -0.96 -4.35 -10.17
CA ASP A 70 -1.17 -4.06 -8.76
C ASP A 70 -0.63 -2.67 -8.41
N GLU A 71 0.55 -2.32 -8.96
CA GLU A 71 1.10 -0.96 -8.88
C GLU A 71 0.13 0.08 -9.43
N SER A 72 -0.42 -0.17 -10.63
CA SER A 72 -1.39 0.73 -11.27
C SER A 72 -2.69 0.87 -10.46
N MET A 73 -3.11 -0.19 -9.76
CA MET A 73 -4.29 -0.16 -8.89
C MET A 73 -4.04 0.68 -7.64
N LEU A 74 -2.92 0.43 -6.94
CA LEU A 74 -2.53 1.17 -5.74
C LEU A 74 -2.21 2.63 -6.04
N PHE A 75 -1.61 2.92 -7.19
CA PHE A 75 -1.37 4.28 -7.66
C PHE A 75 -2.69 5.05 -7.84
N ARG A 76 -3.70 4.44 -8.49
CA ARG A 76 -5.03 5.05 -8.64
C ARG A 76 -5.71 5.26 -7.29
N PHE A 77 -5.56 4.32 -6.35
CA PHE A 77 -6.06 4.49 -4.99
C PHE A 77 -5.42 5.69 -4.29
N ASN A 78 -4.09 5.84 -4.40
CA ASN A 78 -3.37 6.97 -3.80
C ASN A 78 -3.74 8.32 -4.44
N LEU A 79 -3.95 8.36 -5.76
CA LEU A 79 -4.32 9.59 -6.48
C LEU A 79 -5.76 10.07 -6.22
N TYR A 80 -6.72 9.14 -6.21
CA TYR A 80 -8.15 9.48 -6.13
C TYR A 80 -8.73 9.29 -4.71
N GLY A 81 -7.97 8.73 -3.79
CA GLY A 81 -8.44 8.36 -2.45
C GLY A 81 -9.67 7.43 -2.49
N SER A 82 -10.47 7.46 -1.43
CA SER A 82 -11.70 6.65 -1.30
C SER A 82 -12.80 6.95 -2.35
N ALA A 83 -12.58 7.90 -3.27
CA ALA A 83 -13.51 8.21 -4.36
C ALA A 83 -13.43 7.20 -5.53
N ALA A 84 -12.32 6.46 -5.70
CA ALA A 84 -12.16 5.52 -6.81
C ALA A 84 -12.95 4.21 -6.68
N VAL A 85 -13.41 3.85 -5.47
CA VAL A 85 -14.09 2.57 -5.22
C VAL A 85 -15.58 2.58 -5.63
N LYS A 86 -16.14 3.75 -5.99
CA LYS A 86 -17.58 3.90 -6.30
C LYS A 86 -18.00 3.61 -7.75
N THR A 87 -17.13 3.04 -8.58
CA THR A 87 -17.41 2.88 -10.02
C THR A 87 -17.28 1.46 -10.53
N GLU A 88 -17.84 0.48 -9.82
CA GLU A 88 -18.33 -0.74 -10.48
C GLU A 88 -19.75 -1.00 -9.94
N LYS A 89 -20.68 -1.10 -10.89
CA LYS A 89 -22.15 -1.14 -10.73
C LYS A 89 -22.67 -2.15 -9.71
#